data_AF-A0A7K6R7D0-F1
#
_entry.id   AF-A0A7K6R7D0-F1
#
_cell.length_a   1.000
_cell.length_b   1.000
_cell.length_c   1.000
_cell.angle_alpha   90.00
_cell.angle_beta   90.00
_cell.angle_gamma   90.00
#
_symmetry.space_group_name_H-M   'P 1'
#
loop_
_entity.id
_entity.type
_entity.pdbx_description
1 polymer ?
#
loop_
_entity_poly.entity_id
_entity_poly.type
_entity_poly.pdbx_seq_one_letter_code
_entity_poly.pdbx_strand_id
1 'polypeptide(L)'
;MPASVITAPGPPLHDGVREGCDRLVQLLLLNLQKLVHGRGSPGLAEGPARPVPFLEALRPHVRELCVETLRLERKRFLWQHQLLGLLAVYSAPHGAADALFFLLALARSPEELALAPQ
;
A
#
# COMPACT_ATOMS: atom_id res chain seq x y z
N MET A 1 0.15 -2.62 40.86
CA MET A 1 0.79 -2.23 39.59
C MET A 1 1.76 -3.33 39.21
N PRO A 2 1.49 -4.22 38.23
CA PRO A 2 2.51 -5.14 37.77
C PRO A 2 3.38 -4.46 36.70
N ALA A 3 4.67 -4.80 36.76
CA ALA A 3 5.77 -4.19 36.04
C ALA A 3 5.57 -4.17 34.52
N SER A 4 5.73 -2.99 33.93
CA SER A 4 5.99 -2.81 32.51
C SER A 4 7.26 -3.58 32.16
N VAL A 5 7.10 -4.76 31.57
CA VAL A 5 8.19 -5.52 30.96
C VAL A 5 8.74 -4.67 29.82
N ILE A 6 9.86 -4.02 30.09
CA ILE A 6 10.69 -3.36 29.07
C ILE A 6 11.17 -4.48 28.16
N THR A 7 10.49 -4.67 27.02
CA THR A 7 11.04 -5.45 25.92
C THR A 7 12.30 -4.74 25.49
N ALA A 8 13.46 -5.22 25.95
CA ALA A 8 14.74 -4.87 25.34
C ALA A 8 14.58 -5.04 23.82
N PRO A 9 15.15 -4.15 22.99
CA PRO A 9 15.06 -4.31 21.54
C PRO A 9 15.60 -5.70 21.21
N GLY A 10 14.69 -6.57 20.75
CA GLY A 10 15.02 -7.95 20.43
C GLY A 10 16.16 -7.98 19.41
N PRO A 11 16.95 -9.07 19.36
CA PRO A 11 18.01 -9.22 18.39
C PRO A 11 17.50 -8.90 16.98
N PRO A 12 18.31 -8.27 16.11
CA PRO A 12 17.87 -7.89 14.78
C PRO A 12 17.26 -9.10 14.08
N LEU A 13 16.04 -8.91 13.55
CA LEU A 13 15.33 -9.95 12.79
C LEU A 13 16.28 -10.55 11.75
N HIS A 14 16.42 -11.88 11.78
CA HIS A 14 17.26 -12.64 10.87
C HIS A 14 16.92 -12.26 9.42
N ASP A 15 17.95 -12.00 8.59
CA ASP A 15 17.75 -11.49 7.23
C ASP A 15 16.86 -12.40 6.38
N GLY A 16 16.94 -13.72 6.57
CA GLY A 16 16.05 -14.68 5.91
C GLY A 16 14.56 -14.51 6.23
N VAL A 17 14.21 -14.09 7.46
CA VAL A 17 12.80 -13.81 7.82
C VAL A 17 12.32 -12.56 7.10
N ARG A 18 13.16 -11.52 7.07
CA ARG A 18 12.85 -10.27 6.37
C ARG A 18 12.63 -10.49 4.88
N GLU A 19 13.52 -11.24 4.23
CA GLU A 19 13.38 -11.55 2.80
C GLU A 19 12.14 -12.43 2.53
N GLY A 20 11.84 -13.38 3.42
CA GLY A 20 10.61 -14.17 3.36
C GLY A 20 9.36 -13.28 3.41
N CYS A 21 9.32 -12.30 4.33
CA CYS A 21 8.25 -11.32 4.41
C CYS A 21 8.15 -10.45 3.15
N ASP A 22 9.27 -9.97 2.62
CA ASP A 22 9.29 -9.17 1.38
C ASP A 22 8.67 -9.95 0.20
N ARG A 23 9.02 -11.23 0.05
CA ARG A 23 8.43 -12.10 -0.99
C ARG A 23 6.94 -12.35 -0.76
N LEU A 24 6.52 -12.53 0.49
CA LEU A 24 5.12 -12.70 0.83
C LEU A 24 4.30 -11.45 0.47
N VAL A 25 4.82 -10.25 0.79
CA VAL A 25 4.18 -8.98 0.41
C VAL A 25 4.08 -8.84 -1.11
N GLN A 26 5.14 -9.18 -1.86
CA GLN A 26 5.11 -9.17 -3.32
C GLN A 26 4.03 -10.10 -3.90
N LEU A 27 3.88 -11.31 -3.37
CA LEU A 27 2.85 -12.26 -3.80
C LEU A 27 1.44 -11.75 -3.49
N LEU A 28 1.24 -11.12 -2.33
CA LEU A 28 -0.04 -10.50 -1.96
C LEU A 28 -0.39 -9.34 -2.88
N LEU A 29 0.56 -8.45 -3.18
CA LEU A 29 0.36 -7.33 -4.11
C LEU A 29 0.04 -7.83 -5.52
N LEU A 30 0.74 -8.87 -5.99
CA LEU A 30 0.45 -9.49 -7.29
C LEU A 30 -0.97 -10.08 -7.33
N ASN A 31 -1.42 -10.71 -6.24
CA ASN A 31 -2.78 -11.21 -6.14
C ASN A 31 -3.81 -10.07 -6.19
N LEU A 32 -3.59 -8.99 -5.43
CA LEU A 32 -4.44 -7.80 -5.46
C LEU A 32 -4.49 -7.17 -6.86
N GLN A 33 -3.36 -7.10 -7.55
CA GLN A 33 -3.30 -6.62 -8.93
C GLN A 33 -4.21 -7.43 -9.85
N LYS A 34 -4.15 -8.77 -9.77
CA LYS A 34 -5.03 -9.65 -10.55
C LYS A 34 -6.50 -9.44 -10.21
N LEU A 35 -6.83 -9.24 -8.93
CA LEU A 35 -8.19 -8.95 -8.49
C LEU A 35 -8.69 -7.61 -9.02
N VAL A 36 -7.88 -6.55 -8.96
CA VAL A 36 -8.25 -5.21 -9.43
C VAL A 36 -8.41 -5.15 -10.94
N HIS A 37 -7.46 -5.69 -11.71
CA HIS A 37 -7.48 -5.65 -13.18
C HIS A 37 -8.43 -6.70 -13.79
N GLY A 38 -8.65 -7.82 -13.11
CA GLY A 38 -9.62 -8.84 -13.50
C GLY A 38 -11.08 -8.37 -13.42
N ARG A 39 -11.36 -7.23 -12.77
CA ARG A 39 -12.70 -6.62 -12.71
C ARG A 39 -13.23 -6.17 -14.08
N GLY A 40 -12.37 -5.97 -15.07
CA GLY A 40 -12.72 -5.43 -16.38
C GLY A 40 -12.58 -6.39 -17.57
N SER A 41 -12.45 -7.71 -17.36
CA SER A 41 -12.33 -8.64 -18.49
C SER A 41 -13.63 -8.68 -19.32
N PRO A 42 -13.59 -8.34 -20.63
CA PRO A 42 -14.78 -8.21 -21.48
C PRO A 42 -15.40 -9.55 -21.91
N GLY A 43 -15.04 -10.65 -21.25
CA GLY A 43 -15.34 -12.00 -21.72
C GLY A 43 -16.64 -12.62 -21.20
N LEU A 44 -17.03 -12.44 -19.93
CA LEU A 44 -18.05 -13.33 -19.33
C LEU A 44 -18.96 -12.77 -18.24
N ALA A 45 -18.97 -11.47 -17.93
CA ALA A 45 -20.02 -10.91 -17.08
C ALA A 45 -20.13 -9.39 -17.21
N GLU A 46 -21.25 -8.91 -17.74
CA GLU A 46 -21.80 -7.58 -17.42
C GLU A 46 -22.27 -7.51 -15.94
N GLY A 47 -21.45 -8.01 -15.02
CA GLY A 47 -21.74 -8.03 -13.59
C GLY A 47 -21.04 -6.88 -12.87
N PRO A 48 -21.59 -6.39 -11.75
CA PRO A 48 -20.90 -5.40 -10.92
C PRO A 48 -19.54 -5.97 -10.48
N ALA A 49 -18.51 -5.15 -10.65
CA ALA A 49 -17.14 -5.55 -10.36
C ALA A 49 -16.99 -5.99 -8.90
N ARG A 50 -16.68 -7.28 -8.67
CA ARG A 50 -16.64 -7.91 -7.34
C ARG A 50 -15.84 -7.05 -6.34
N PRO A 51 -16.36 -6.79 -5.13
CA PRO A 51 -15.64 -6.01 -4.13
C PRO A 51 -14.39 -6.75 -3.67
N VAL A 52 -13.35 -5.99 -3.35
CA VAL A 52 -12.11 -6.49 -2.74
C VAL A 52 -12.10 -5.98 -1.30
N PRO A 53 -12.52 -6.79 -0.29
CA PRO A 53 -12.74 -6.32 1.08
C PRO A 53 -11.53 -5.63 1.70
N PHE A 54 -10.32 -6.11 1.38
CA PHE A 54 -9.08 -5.49 1.82
C PHE A 54 -8.94 -4.04 1.34
N LEU A 55 -9.22 -3.77 0.06
CA LEU A 55 -9.12 -2.43 -0.50
C LEU A 55 -10.27 -1.52 -0.04
N GLU A 56 -11.46 -2.08 0.21
CA GLU A 56 -12.56 -1.35 0.86
C GLU A 56 -12.18 -0.85 2.26
N ALA A 57 -11.60 -1.73 3.08
CA ALA A 57 -11.16 -1.38 4.43
C ALA A 57 -9.99 -0.39 4.43
N LEU A 58 -9.15 -0.43 3.38
CA LEU A 58 -7.99 0.45 3.25
C LEU A 58 -8.36 1.86 2.78
N ARG A 59 -9.43 2.02 2.00
CA ARG A 59 -9.85 3.31 1.42
C ARG A 59 -9.91 4.49 2.41
N PRO A 60 -10.53 4.38 3.60
CA PRO A 60 -10.57 5.51 4.54
C PRO A 60 -9.20 5.90 5.12
N HIS A 61 -8.18 5.05 4.95
CA HIS A 61 -6.84 5.25 5.50
C HIS A 61 -5.82 5.74 4.44
N VAL A 62 -6.28 6.20 3.27
CA VAL A 62 -5.40 6.65 2.18
C VAL A 62 -4.39 7.71 2.62
N ARG A 63 -4.82 8.67 3.46
CA ARG A 63 -3.94 9.72 3.98
C ARG A 63 -2.82 9.16 4.85
N GLU A 64 -3.15 8.23 5.75
CA GLU A 64 -2.16 7.57 6.63
C GLU A 64 -1.18 6.73 5.82
N LEU A 65 -1.70 6.02 4.81
CA LEU A 65 -0.87 5.25 3.89
C LEU A 65 0.10 6.16 3.12
N CYS A 66 -0.34 7.33 2.62
CA CYS A 66 0.54 8.32 2.01
C CYS A 66 1.63 8.79 2.98
N VAL A 67 1.29 9.14 4.23
CA VAL A 67 2.27 9.54 5.25
C VAL A 67 3.32 8.46 5.47
N GLU A 68 2.91 7.19 5.59
CA GLU A 68 3.85 6.09 5.79
C GLU A 68 4.73 5.83 4.56
N THR A 69 4.17 5.93 3.34
CA THR A 69 4.94 5.82 2.10
C THR A 69 6.03 6.89 2.01
N LEU A 70 5.71 8.13 2.42
CA LEU A 70 6.66 9.24 2.40
C LEU A 70 7.79 9.11 3.44
N ARG A 71 7.74 8.16 4.39
CA ARG A 71 8.86 7.94 5.32
C ARG A 71 10.10 7.33 4.67
N LEU A 72 9.97 6.80 3.43
CA LEU A 72 11.07 6.21 2.66
C LEU A 72 11.86 5.14 3.44
N GLU A 73 11.17 4.39 4.31
CA GLU A 73 11.79 3.39 5.18
C GLU A 73 12.25 2.16 4.36
N ARG A 74 13.53 2.12 3.99
CA ARG A 74 14.16 0.99 3.26
C ARG A 74 13.37 0.64 1.99
N LYS A 75 12.85 -0.59 1.87
CA LYS A 75 12.02 -1.05 0.74
C LYS A 75 10.53 -0.94 1.03
N ARG A 76 10.13 -0.47 2.21
CA ARG A 76 8.74 -0.44 2.67
C ARG A 76 7.88 0.46 1.78
N PHE A 77 8.41 1.64 1.46
CA PHE A 77 7.73 2.62 0.63
C PHE A 77 7.40 2.07 -0.77
N LEU A 78 8.23 1.18 -1.33
CA LEU A 78 8.01 0.61 -2.67
C LEU A 78 6.70 -0.17 -2.74
N TRP A 79 6.47 -1.06 -1.79
CA TRP A 79 5.25 -1.88 -1.78
C TRP A 79 4.03 -1.06 -1.31
N GLN A 80 4.22 -0.04 -0.46
CA GLN A 80 3.15 0.87 -0.08
C GLN A 80 2.70 1.76 -1.23
N HIS A 81 3.65 2.24 -2.04
CA HIS A 81 3.37 3.01 -3.25
C HIS A 81 2.63 2.16 -4.30
N GLN A 82 3.05 0.91 -4.49
CA GLN A 82 2.31 -0.06 -5.33
C GLN A 82 0.89 -0.29 -4.81
N LEU A 83 0.71 -0.42 -3.49
CA LEU A 83 -0.61 -0.57 -2.87
C LEU A 83 -1.49 0.67 -3.07
N LEU A 84 -0.93 1.88 -2.95
CA LEU A 84 -1.62 3.14 -3.26
C LEU A 84 -2.10 3.17 -4.71
N GLY A 85 -1.26 2.77 -5.66
CA GLY A 85 -1.65 2.65 -7.07
C GLY A 85 -2.81 1.68 -7.29
N LEU A 86 -2.76 0.50 -6.67
CA LEU A 86 -3.86 -0.47 -6.74
C LEU A 86 -5.16 0.06 -6.11
N LEU A 87 -5.07 0.77 -4.98
CA LEU A 87 -6.21 1.38 -4.31
C LEU A 87 -6.81 2.53 -5.14
N ALA A 88 -5.98 3.32 -5.81
CA ALA A 88 -6.39 4.40 -6.69
C ALA A 88 -7.18 3.88 -7.89
N VAL A 89 -6.68 2.83 -8.56
CA VAL A 89 -7.39 2.15 -9.66
C VAL A 89 -8.68 1.52 -9.17
N TYR A 90 -8.66 0.88 -8.00
CA TYR A 90 -9.86 0.26 -7.41
C TYR A 90 -10.95 1.27 -7.04
N SER A 91 -10.55 2.47 -6.61
CA SER A 91 -11.45 3.55 -6.14
C SER A 91 -11.70 4.63 -7.22
N ALA A 92 -11.55 4.25 -8.49
CA ALA A 92 -11.89 5.14 -9.61
C ALA A 92 -13.33 5.65 -9.51
N PRO A 93 -13.61 6.91 -9.93
CA PRO A 93 -12.68 7.79 -10.66
C PRO A 93 -11.81 8.70 -9.77
N HIS A 94 -12.11 8.86 -8.48
CA HIS A 94 -11.48 9.89 -7.64
C HIS A 94 -10.23 9.43 -6.89
N GLY A 95 -10.03 8.12 -6.70
CA GLY A 95 -8.95 7.59 -5.84
C GLY A 95 -7.54 8.03 -6.23
N ALA A 96 -7.27 8.23 -7.53
CA ALA A 96 -5.97 8.74 -7.99
C ALA A 96 -5.74 10.21 -7.61
N ALA A 97 -6.78 11.04 -7.74
CA ALA A 97 -6.69 12.46 -7.41
C ALA A 97 -6.46 12.67 -5.89
N ASP A 98 -7.18 11.91 -5.05
CA ASP A 98 -7.03 11.99 -3.60
C ASP A 98 -5.63 11.55 -3.14
N ALA A 99 -5.13 10.43 -3.66
CA ALA A 99 -3.79 9.92 -3.34
C ALA A 99 -2.70 10.90 -3.79
N LEU A 100 -2.80 11.44 -5.00
CA LEU A 100 -1.86 12.43 -5.54
C LEU A 100 -1.88 13.72 -4.69
N PHE A 101 -3.06 14.20 -4.33
CA PHE A 101 -3.21 15.36 -3.45
C PHE A 101 -2.48 15.15 -2.12
N PHE A 102 -2.68 14.01 -1.46
CA PHE A 102 -2.00 13.75 -0.19
C PHE A 102 -0.48 13.61 -0.34
N LEU A 103 0.01 12.93 -1.38
CA LEU A 103 1.46 12.83 -1.62
C LEU A 103 2.09 14.21 -1.84
N LEU A 104 1.49 15.05 -2.69
CA LEU A 104 1.99 16.39 -2.98
C LEU A 104 1.88 17.33 -1.77
N ALA A 105 0.78 17.28 -1.03
CA ALA A 105 0.55 18.17 0.11
C ALA A 105 1.41 17.83 1.34
N LEU A 106 1.84 16.57 1.48
CA LEU A 106 2.57 16.08 2.64
C LEU A 106 4.07 15.93 2.41
N ALA A 107 4.53 15.93 1.16
CA ALA A 107 5.95 15.85 0.82
C ALA A 107 6.75 17.06 1.36
N ARG A 108 7.90 16.79 1.96
CA ARG A 108 8.81 17.75 2.57
C ARG A 108 10.21 17.73 1.93
N SER A 109 10.49 16.74 1.10
CA SER A 109 11.78 16.57 0.42
C SER A 109 11.59 16.31 -1.09
N PRO A 110 12.62 16.55 -1.91
CA PRO A 110 12.55 16.24 -3.33
C PRO A 110 12.43 14.73 -3.61
N GLU A 111 13.00 13.87 -2.75
CA GLU A 111 12.85 12.41 -2.85
C GLU A 111 11.41 11.97 -2.61
N GLU A 112 10.75 12.57 -1.61
CA GLU A 112 9.31 12.37 -1.34
C GLU A 112 8.44 12.86 -2.49
N LEU A 113 8.76 14.04 -3.05
CA LEU A 113 8.04 14.60 -4.20
C LEU A 113 8.22 13.74 -5.46
N ALA A 114 9.38 13.11 -5.64
CA ALA A 114 9.68 12.23 -6.75
C ALA A 114 8.83 10.96 -6.78
N LEU A 115 8.11 10.62 -5.69
CA LEU A 115 7.15 9.51 -5.67
C LEU A 115 5.82 9.86 -6.34
N ALA A 116 5.40 11.12 -6.33
CA ALA A 116 4.11 11.53 -6.91
C ALA A 116 3.96 11.26 -8.43
N PRO A 117 4.99 11.43 -9.28
CA PRO A 117 4.88 11.15 -10.73
C PRO A 117 5.09 9.68 -11.13
N GLN A 118 5.43 8.77 -10.19
CA GLN A 118 5.72 7.35 -10.45
C GLN A 118 4.47 6.47 -10.35
#